data_AF-A0A099KSR6-F1
#
_entry.id   AF-A0A099KSR6-F1
#
_cell.length_a   1.000
_cell.length_b   1.000
_cell.length_c   1.000
_cell.angle_alpha   90.00
_cell.angle_beta   90.00
_cell.angle_gamma   90.00
#
_symmetry.space_group_name_H-M   'P 1'
#
loop_
_entity.id
_entity.type
_entity.pdbx_description
1 polymer ?
#
loop_
_entity_poly.entity_id
_entity_poly.type
_entity_poly.pdbx_seq_one_letter_code
_entity_poly.pdbx_strand_id
1 'polypeptide(L)'
;MSDNEYNLIAYHRSKGTDPFKHAELLANNVRELIKSGVDANHITIIGFSRGAFITSLTSHYLEETPVNTVLLAGCGRIVSKKYFDIKMNGDFLSVYETTDGASTCKKLQARSINLKSFEEISISTGKEHGAFYRPIPEWVIPVKDWIKGKSS
;
A
#
# COMPACT_ATOMS: atom_id res chain seq x y z
N MET A 1 9.43 5.01 9.94
CA MET A 1 8.73 5.60 8.79
C MET A 1 8.81 7.11 8.73
N SER A 2 9.18 7.84 9.79
CA SER A 2 9.52 9.27 9.65
C SER A 2 10.81 9.46 8.85
N ASP A 3 10.89 10.55 8.12
CA ASP A 3 12.05 11.02 7.36
C ASP A 3 11.97 12.54 7.17
N ASN A 4 13.08 13.18 6.83
CA ASN A 4 13.15 14.62 6.57
C ASN A 4 12.76 14.97 5.13
N GLU A 5 12.76 14.00 4.21
CA GLU A 5 12.48 14.22 2.78
C GLU A 5 10.99 14.15 2.42
N TYR A 6 10.11 13.75 3.35
CA TYR A 6 8.67 13.69 3.12
C TYR A 6 7.83 13.95 4.37
N ASN A 7 6.57 14.30 4.17
CA ASN A 7 5.59 14.43 5.23
C ASN A 7 4.90 13.09 5.51
N LEU A 8 4.90 12.65 6.78
CA LEU A 8 4.23 11.42 7.20
C LEU A 8 2.90 11.74 7.90
N ILE A 9 1.78 11.30 7.30
CA ILE A 9 0.45 11.37 7.90
C ILE A 9 0.03 9.97 8.35
N ALA A 10 -0.06 9.75 9.66
CA ALA A 10 -0.46 8.47 10.23
C ALA A 10 -1.92 8.51 10.68
N TYR A 11 -2.73 7.57 10.19
CA TYR A 11 -4.14 7.43 10.57
C TYR A 11 -4.31 6.36 11.64
N HIS A 12 -4.89 6.74 12.77
CA HIS A 12 -5.45 5.78 13.72
C HIS A 12 -6.92 5.55 13.39
N ARG A 13 -7.32 4.29 13.20
CA ARG A 13 -8.71 3.91 12.91
C ARG A 13 -9.34 3.20 14.09
N SER A 14 -10.57 3.57 14.42
CA SER A 14 -11.33 2.97 15.51
C SER A 14 -11.56 1.47 15.33
N LYS A 15 -11.80 0.76 16.43
CA LYS A 15 -12.19 -0.65 16.36
C LYS A 15 -13.49 -0.78 15.56
N GLY A 16 -13.55 -1.76 14.65
CA GLY A 16 -14.74 -2.03 13.85
C GLY A 16 -14.92 -1.18 12.59
N THR A 17 -13.98 -0.28 12.25
CA THR A 17 -14.04 0.53 11.02
C THR A 17 -14.34 -0.30 9.77
N ASP A 18 -15.40 0.05 9.05
CA ASP A 18 -15.71 -0.55 7.76
C ASP A 18 -14.57 -0.24 6.75
N PRO A 19 -13.95 -1.26 6.13
CA PRO A 19 -12.80 -1.05 5.28
C PRO A 19 -13.11 -0.30 3.98
N PHE A 20 -14.33 -0.44 3.43
CA PHE A 20 -14.71 0.22 2.18
C PHE A 20 -14.96 1.70 2.42
N LYS A 21 -15.76 2.05 3.44
CA LYS A 21 -16.00 3.45 3.83
C LYS A 21 -14.71 4.16 4.20
N HIS A 22 -13.79 3.48 4.87
CA HIS A 22 -12.51 4.08 5.23
C HIS A 22 -11.59 4.27 4.03
N ALA A 23 -11.61 3.36 3.06
CA ALA A 23 -10.87 3.51 1.81
C ALA A 23 -11.41 4.68 0.97
N GLU A 24 -12.73 4.87 0.90
CA GLU A 24 -13.33 6.04 0.25
C GLU A 24 -12.91 7.35 0.94
N LEU A 25 -12.93 7.38 2.28
CA LEU A 25 -12.44 8.54 3.04
C LEU A 25 -10.97 8.84 2.74
N LEU A 26 -10.12 7.80 2.75
CA LEU A 26 -8.70 7.97 2.44
C LEU A 26 -8.48 8.44 1.00
N ALA A 27 -9.24 7.92 0.03
CA ALA A 27 -9.17 8.36 -1.36
C ALA A 27 -9.58 9.83 -1.49
N ASN A 28 -10.62 10.27 -0.78
CA ASN A 28 -11.01 11.69 -0.75
C ASN A 28 -9.93 12.57 -0.14
N ASN A 29 -9.28 12.15 0.95
CA ASN A 29 -8.16 12.89 1.52
C ASN A 29 -7.00 13.03 0.52
N VAL A 30 -6.69 11.97 -0.23
CA VAL A 30 -5.68 12.01 -1.31
C VAL A 30 -6.09 12.99 -2.41
N ARG A 31 -7.35 12.95 -2.86
CA ARG A 31 -7.86 13.89 -3.87
C ARG A 31 -7.78 15.35 -3.41
N GLU A 32 -8.03 15.63 -2.13
CA GLU A 32 -7.89 16.99 -1.59
C GLU A 32 -6.42 17.46 -1.55
N LEU A 33 -5.46 16.56 -1.28
CA LEU A 33 -4.03 16.88 -1.40
C LEU A 33 -3.67 17.22 -2.86
N ILE A 34 -4.15 16.42 -3.82
CA ILE A 34 -3.92 16.67 -5.25
C ILE A 34 -4.52 18.01 -5.67
N LYS A 35 -5.78 18.28 -5.28
CA LYS A 35 -6.46 19.54 -5.53
C LYS A 35 -5.74 20.75 -4.91
N SER A 36 -5.03 20.53 -3.81
CA SER A 36 -4.20 21.55 -3.15
C SER A 36 -2.82 21.73 -3.81
N GLY A 37 -2.54 21.03 -4.92
CA GLY A 37 -1.33 21.20 -5.73
C GLY A 37 -0.23 20.16 -5.49
N VAL A 38 -0.47 19.13 -4.68
CA VAL A 38 0.50 18.03 -4.52
C VAL A 38 0.42 17.12 -5.74
N ASP A 39 1.54 16.88 -6.43
CA ASP A 39 1.58 15.92 -7.54
C ASP A 39 1.19 14.51 -7.05
N ALA A 40 0.32 13.83 -7.80
CA ALA A 40 -0.12 12.47 -7.49
C ALA A 40 1.06 11.49 -7.38
N ASN A 41 2.10 11.67 -8.19
CA ASN A 41 3.31 10.85 -8.15
C ASN A 41 4.19 11.15 -6.91
N HIS A 42 3.92 12.22 -6.15
CA HIS A 42 4.57 12.51 -4.86
C HIS A 42 3.76 12.04 -3.65
N ILE A 43 2.59 11.43 -3.88
CA ILE A 43 1.75 10.87 -2.82
C ILE A 43 1.98 9.36 -2.76
N THR A 44 2.31 8.86 -1.57
CA THR A 44 2.34 7.41 -1.31
C THR A 44 1.34 7.03 -0.24
N ILE A 45 0.45 6.09 -0.55
CA ILE A 45 -0.40 5.43 0.44
C ILE A 45 0.22 4.09 0.84
N ILE A 46 0.35 3.86 2.15
CA ILE A 46 0.95 2.65 2.71
C ILE A 46 0.00 1.99 3.71
N GLY A 47 -0.09 0.66 3.66
CA GLY A 47 -0.91 -0.10 4.59
C GLY A 47 -0.31 -1.46 4.92
N PHE A 48 -0.56 -1.92 6.14
CA PHE A 48 -0.16 -3.24 6.63
C PHE A 48 -1.38 -4.10 6.97
N SER A 49 -1.41 -5.37 6.57
CA SER A 49 -2.46 -6.34 6.94
C SER A 49 -3.87 -5.87 6.54
N ARG A 50 -4.80 -5.71 7.49
CA ARG A 50 -6.11 -5.10 7.24
C ARG A 50 -5.99 -3.65 6.72
N GLY A 51 -4.96 -2.92 7.12
CA GLY A 51 -4.62 -1.63 6.54
C GLY A 51 -4.23 -1.76 5.07
N ALA A 52 -3.45 -2.79 4.70
CA ALA A 52 -3.11 -3.06 3.30
C ALA A 52 -4.37 -3.35 2.47
N PHE A 53 -5.34 -4.10 3.01
CA PHE A 53 -6.63 -4.31 2.34
C PHE A 53 -7.37 -2.99 2.05
N ILE A 54 -7.38 -2.06 3.01
CA ILE A 54 -7.97 -0.72 2.84
C ILE A 54 -7.17 0.08 1.80
N THR A 55 -5.84 0.03 1.86
CA THR A 55 -4.95 0.70 0.92
C THR A 55 -5.16 0.19 -0.51
N SER A 56 -5.38 -1.11 -0.71
CA SER A 56 -5.73 -1.66 -2.03
C SER A 56 -7.06 -1.12 -2.55
N LEU A 57 -8.08 -1.03 -1.69
CA LEU A 57 -9.37 -0.40 -2.05
C LEU A 57 -9.20 1.10 -2.36
N THR A 58 -8.33 1.77 -1.63
CA THR A 58 -8.04 3.19 -1.83
C THR A 58 -7.38 3.42 -3.18
N SER A 59 -6.35 2.62 -3.52
CA SER A 59 -5.75 2.64 -4.86
C SER A 59 -6.81 2.39 -5.92
N HIS A 60 -7.65 1.36 -5.77
CA HIS A 60 -8.75 1.07 -6.70
C HIS A 60 -9.66 2.28 -6.94
N TYR A 61 -10.06 3.01 -5.90
CA TYR A 61 -10.88 4.21 -6.03
C TYR A 61 -10.15 5.41 -6.65
N LEU A 62 -8.82 5.41 -6.67
CA LEU A 62 -7.99 6.46 -7.27
C LEU A 62 -7.60 6.17 -8.73
N GLU A 63 -8.34 5.32 -9.44
CA GLU A 63 -8.02 4.95 -10.84
C GLU A 63 -7.87 6.15 -11.79
N GLU A 64 -8.65 7.21 -11.60
CA GLU A 64 -8.57 8.44 -12.41
C GLU A 64 -7.38 9.34 -12.02
N THR A 65 -6.85 9.19 -10.80
CA THR A 65 -5.72 9.95 -10.28
C THR A 65 -4.75 9.02 -9.54
N PRO A 66 -4.05 8.12 -10.26
CA PRO A 66 -3.23 7.10 -9.62
C PRO A 66 -2.08 7.70 -8.82
N VAL A 67 -1.86 7.16 -7.62
CA VAL A 67 -0.77 7.53 -6.71
C VAL A 67 0.12 6.32 -6.42
N ASN A 68 1.26 6.53 -5.76
CA ASN A 68 2.12 5.43 -5.35
C ASN A 68 1.45 4.63 -4.22
N THR A 69 1.59 3.31 -4.25
CA THR A 69 0.99 2.42 -3.26
C THR A 69 1.98 1.40 -2.72
N VAL A 70 2.04 1.26 -1.39
CA VAL A 70 2.84 0.24 -0.70
C VAL A 70 1.93 -0.68 0.12
N LEU A 71 2.02 -2.00 -0.11
CA LEU A 71 1.35 -2.99 0.71
C LEU A 71 2.37 -3.82 1.50
N LEU A 72 2.24 -3.81 2.82
CA LEU A 72 3.00 -4.67 3.73
C LEU A 72 2.11 -5.85 4.13
N ALA A 73 2.55 -7.09 3.86
CA ALA A 73 1.77 -8.31 4.11
C ALA A 73 0.30 -8.18 3.66
N GLY A 74 0.09 -7.66 2.44
CA GLY A 74 -1.24 -7.24 1.98
C GLY A 74 -2.02 -8.29 1.19
N CYS A 75 -1.34 -9.26 0.60
CA CYS A 75 -1.90 -10.05 -0.49
C CYS A 75 -2.58 -11.36 -0.11
N GLY A 76 -2.93 -11.56 1.17
CA GLY A 76 -3.74 -12.70 1.60
C GLY A 76 -5.21 -12.58 1.19
N ARG A 77 -5.94 -11.62 1.80
CA ARG A 77 -7.41 -11.49 1.60
C ARG A 77 -7.76 -10.92 0.23
N ILE A 78 -7.02 -9.91 -0.23
CA ILE A 78 -7.37 -9.13 -1.42
C ILE A 78 -7.32 -9.94 -2.73
N VAL A 79 -6.49 -10.98 -2.79
CA VAL A 79 -6.36 -11.85 -3.97
C VAL A 79 -7.43 -12.94 -4.05
N SER A 80 -8.31 -13.04 -3.04
CA SER A 80 -9.40 -14.02 -3.04
C SER A 80 -10.46 -13.69 -4.09
N LYS A 81 -11.23 -14.71 -4.51
CA LYS A 81 -12.32 -14.57 -5.51
C LYS A 81 -13.35 -13.51 -5.12
N LYS A 82 -13.58 -13.31 -3.82
CA LYS A 82 -14.55 -12.33 -3.29
C LYS A 82 -14.22 -10.88 -3.68
N TYR A 83 -12.95 -10.57 -3.92
CA TYR A 83 -12.50 -9.21 -4.23
C TYR A 83 -11.83 -9.15 -5.60
N PHE A 84 -12.29 -9.99 -6.55
CA PHE A 84 -11.67 -10.09 -7.87
C PHE A 84 -11.71 -8.77 -8.65
N ASP A 85 -12.76 -7.97 -8.45
CA ASP A 85 -12.95 -6.69 -9.15
C ASP A 85 -12.00 -5.59 -8.66
N ILE A 86 -11.36 -5.78 -7.50
CA ILE A 86 -10.42 -4.78 -6.96
C ILE A 86 -9.09 -4.86 -7.69
N LYS A 87 -8.77 -3.77 -8.39
CA LYS A 87 -7.53 -3.59 -9.16
C LYS A 87 -6.70 -2.45 -8.56
N MET A 88 -5.39 -2.58 -8.69
CA MET A 88 -4.43 -1.53 -8.36
C MET A 88 -4.14 -0.67 -9.60
N ASN A 89 -3.62 0.52 -9.37
CA ASN A 89 -3.14 1.45 -10.40
C ASN A 89 -1.91 2.20 -9.88
N GLY A 90 -1.24 2.94 -10.76
CA GLY A 90 -0.04 3.70 -10.40
C GLY A 90 1.16 2.79 -10.15
N ASP A 91 2.10 3.27 -9.34
CA ASP A 91 3.29 2.52 -8.93
C ASP A 91 2.97 1.69 -7.68
N PHE A 92 3.22 0.38 -7.75
CA PHE A 92 2.88 -0.53 -6.66
C PHE A 92 4.10 -1.28 -6.13
N LEU A 93 4.40 -1.07 -4.85
CA LEU A 93 5.35 -1.87 -4.08
C LEU A 93 4.63 -2.86 -3.15
N SER A 94 4.98 -4.13 -3.27
CA SER A 94 4.63 -5.19 -2.32
C SER A 94 5.83 -5.54 -1.45
N VAL A 95 5.65 -5.62 -0.13
CA VAL A 95 6.62 -6.25 0.77
C VAL A 95 5.93 -7.38 1.51
N TYR A 96 6.45 -8.59 1.37
CA TYR A 96 5.90 -9.76 2.04
C TYR A 96 6.99 -10.54 2.78
N GLU A 97 6.57 -11.23 3.84
CA GLU A 97 7.43 -12.12 4.62
C GLU A 97 7.21 -13.55 4.14
N THR A 98 8.29 -14.28 3.88
CA THR A 98 8.24 -15.59 3.18
C THR A 98 7.55 -16.69 3.99
N THR A 99 7.43 -16.53 5.31
CA THR A 99 6.71 -17.41 6.24
C THR A 99 5.30 -16.89 6.59
N ASP A 100 4.89 -15.71 6.12
CA ASP A 100 3.52 -15.18 6.29
C ASP A 100 2.55 -15.75 5.23
N GLY A 101 1.35 -16.11 5.68
CA GLY A 101 0.24 -16.52 4.81
C GLY A 101 -0.29 -15.42 3.88
N ALA A 102 0.03 -14.15 4.11
CA ALA A 102 -0.31 -13.07 3.18
C ALA A 102 0.37 -13.25 1.81
N SER A 103 1.61 -13.78 1.79
CA SER A 103 2.35 -14.17 0.59
C SER A 103 2.48 -13.08 -0.49
N THR A 104 2.92 -13.49 -1.69
CA THR A 104 3.17 -12.64 -2.87
C THR A 104 1.90 -11.96 -3.40
N CYS A 105 2.07 -10.76 -3.94
CA CYS A 105 1.06 -9.96 -4.62
C CYS A 105 0.94 -10.22 -6.12
N LYS A 106 1.67 -11.19 -6.70
CA LYS A 106 1.64 -11.48 -8.14
C LYS A 106 0.24 -11.67 -8.72
N LYS A 107 -0.68 -12.30 -7.98
CA LYS A 107 -2.09 -12.45 -8.43
C LYS A 107 -2.83 -11.11 -8.52
N LEU A 108 -2.58 -10.20 -7.57
CA LEU A 108 -3.16 -8.86 -7.58
C LEU A 108 -2.55 -8.04 -8.73
N GLN A 109 -1.24 -8.13 -8.92
CA GLN A 109 -0.55 -7.47 -10.03
C GLN A 109 -1.09 -7.95 -11.38
N ALA A 110 -1.20 -9.25 -11.60
CA ALA A 110 -1.62 -9.82 -12.89
C ALA A 110 -3.01 -9.34 -13.35
N ARG A 111 -3.93 -9.02 -12.43
CA ARG A 111 -5.26 -8.48 -12.78
C ARG A 111 -5.34 -6.95 -12.83
N SER A 112 -4.27 -6.26 -12.43
CA SER A 112 -4.21 -4.80 -12.32
C SER A 112 -3.55 -4.20 -13.56
N ILE A 113 -4.31 -4.16 -14.66
CA ILE A 113 -3.80 -3.77 -16.00
C ILE A 113 -3.33 -2.31 -16.10
N ASN A 114 -3.75 -1.45 -15.17
CA ASN A 114 -3.46 -0.02 -15.15
C ASN A 114 -2.30 0.34 -14.20
N LEU A 115 -1.48 -0.64 -13.80
CA LEU A 115 -0.25 -0.39 -13.06
C LEU A 115 0.78 0.27 -13.97
N LYS A 116 1.42 1.33 -13.48
CA LYS A 116 2.60 1.95 -14.10
C LYS A 116 3.85 1.09 -13.84
N SER A 117 3.98 0.58 -12.63
CA SER A 117 5.07 -0.32 -12.23
C SER A 117 4.63 -1.26 -11.12
N PHE A 118 5.33 -2.39 -11.01
CA PHE A 118 5.20 -3.31 -9.89
C PHE A 118 6.58 -3.76 -9.43
N GLU A 119 6.84 -3.56 -8.15
CA GLU A 119 8.02 -4.05 -7.46
C GLU A 119 7.58 -4.91 -6.27
N GLU A 120 8.33 -5.97 -6.00
CA GLU A 120 8.04 -6.87 -4.90
C GLU A 120 9.32 -7.24 -4.16
N ILE A 121 9.27 -7.09 -2.84
CA ILE A 121 10.37 -7.38 -1.92
C ILE A 121 9.93 -8.51 -1.01
N SER A 122 10.70 -9.61 -1.02
CA SER A 122 10.55 -10.68 -0.04
C SER A 122 11.55 -10.49 1.10
N ILE A 123 11.05 -10.48 2.33
CA ILE A 123 11.87 -10.57 3.54
C ILE A 123 11.71 -11.96 4.17
N SER A 124 12.76 -12.46 4.83
CA SER A 124 12.77 -13.81 5.43
C SER A 124 13.26 -13.71 6.86
N THR A 125 12.37 -13.29 7.75
CA THR A 125 12.68 -13.04 9.16
C THR A 125 12.25 -14.20 10.06
N GLY A 126 11.38 -15.08 9.55
CA GLY A 126 10.76 -16.16 10.32
C GLY A 126 9.75 -15.65 11.36
N LYS A 127 9.31 -14.39 11.26
CA LYS A 127 8.35 -13.75 12.18
C LYS A 127 6.92 -13.76 11.64
N GLU A 128 6.69 -14.43 10.52
CA GLU A 128 5.40 -14.48 9.83
C GLU A 128 4.80 -13.06 9.69
N HIS A 129 3.51 -12.92 9.99
CA HIS A 129 2.78 -11.65 9.98
C HIS A 129 3.36 -10.59 10.93
N GLY A 130 4.06 -11.03 11.99
CA GLY A 130 4.65 -10.16 13.00
C GLY A 130 5.88 -9.39 12.53
N ALA A 131 6.45 -9.71 11.36
CA ALA A 131 7.63 -9.00 10.83
C ALA A 131 7.41 -7.49 10.61
N PHE A 132 6.16 -7.08 10.42
CA PHE A 132 5.78 -5.69 10.16
C PHE A 132 5.22 -4.96 11.39
N TYR A 133 5.14 -5.61 12.55
CA TYR A 133 4.69 -4.96 13.79
C TYR A 133 5.70 -3.97 14.35
N ARG A 134 6.97 -4.15 14.03
CA ARG A 134 8.06 -3.26 14.43
C ARG A 134 8.76 -2.72 13.19
N PRO A 135 9.29 -1.49 13.26
CA PRO A 135 10.04 -0.88 12.17
C PRO A 135 11.45 -1.49 12.07
N ILE A 136 11.55 -2.74 11.65
CA ILE A 136 12.84 -3.42 11.46
C ILE A 136 13.50 -2.98 10.13
N PRO A 137 14.84 -2.94 10.06
CA PRO A 137 15.56 -2.46 8.88
C PRO A 137 15.15 -3.15 7.57
N GLU A 138 14.87 -4.44 7.61
CA GLU A 138 14.61 -5.32 6.46
C GLU A 138 13.46 -4.86 5.59
N TRP A 139 12.45 -4.19 6.17
CA TRP A 139 11.37 -3.59 5.39
C TRP A 139 11.39 -2.07 5.43
N VAL A 140 11.83 -1.43 6.53
CA VAL A 140 11.77 0.03 6.65
C VAL A 140 12.72 0.71 5.66
N ILE A 141 13.96 0.25 5.57
CA ILE A 141 14.97 0.85 4.68
C ILE A 141 14.51 0.77 3.22
N PRO A 142 14.23 -0.41 2.65
CA PRO A 142 13.87 -0.48 1.24
C PRO A 142 12.55 0.25 0.92
N VAL A 143 11.58 0.26 1.83
CA VAL A 143 10.33 1.02 1.60
C VAL A 143 10.60 2.53 1.59
N LYS A 144 11.44 3.04 2.50
CA LYS A 144 11.81 4.45 2.51
C LYS A 144 12.57 4.85 1.26
N ASP A 145 13.51 4.01 0.84
CA ASP A 145 14.30 4.28 -0.37
C ASP A 145 13.42 4.26 -1.63
N TRP A 146 12.48 3.32 -1.71
CA TRP A 146 11.49 3.29 -2.78
C TRP A 146 10.63 4.55 -2.80
N ILE A 147 10.11 5.01 -1.64
CA ILE A 147 9.30 6.24 -1.55
C ILE A 147 10.07 7.46 -2.04
N LYS A 148 11.31 7.64 -1.56
CA LYS A 148 12.15 8.78 -1.98
C LYS A 148 12.46 8.74 -3.47
N GLY A 149 12.70 7.55 -4.02
CA GLY A 149 12.93 7.34 -5.44
C GLY A 149 11.75 7.69 -6.35
N LYS A 150 10.52 7.82 -5.83
CA LYS A 150 9.35 8.27 -6.60
C LYS A 150 9.20 9.78 -6.69
N SER A 151 9.91 10.53 -5.83
CA SER A 151 9.85 12.00 -5.79
C SER A 151 11.03 12.67 -6.51
N SER A 152 11.82 11.90 -7.26
CA SER A 152 13.01 12.35 -7.98
C SER A 152 12.75 12.61 -9.46
#